data_AF-A0A3L7VUH4-F1
#
_entry.id   AF-A0A3L7VUH4-F1
#
_cell.length_a   1.000
_cell.length_b   1.000
_cell.length_c   1.000
_cell.angle_alpha   90.00
_cell.angle_beta   90.00
_cell.angle_gamma   90.00
#
_symmetry.space_group_name_H-M   'P 1'
#
loop_
_entity.id
_entity.type
_entity.pdbx_description
1 polymer ?
#
loop_
_entity_poly.entity_id
_entity_poly.type
_entity_poly.pdbx_seq_one_letter_code
_entity_poly.pdbx_strand_id
1 'polypeptide(L)'
;MSRYLDLLEASITRRGGRLCVGIDPDPAHLPAAFSQGEEGLRRWCELLISATADHAAAYKVNLAFFEAYGSGGMRVAESIRTLLPSDTPLIIDVKRGDIGSTVAAQARALYDVLGADAVTANPYLGIGALEPLLVREDRFVYLLCRTSNPEAPEFQELRVAADGSAPEEALYLRVARLAAARPEARAGRIGLVAGATAATAMARLREVAPNAPLLVPGIGAQGGDLAAVLAHGETTGTPSARVGGSLLVNVGRGISGSETDGRYTHPIGRPFGRVSVRSTERAEHRTWRTHPHSRRDPCGLRPRQTSGDWRRGGSIIPRVPQGDLRGG
;
A
#
# COMPACT_ATOMS: atom_id res chain seq x y z
N MET A 1 -12.45 -7.58 -11.44
CA MET A 1 -11.34 -6.94 -10.72
C MET A 1 -10.84 -7.96 -9.71
N SER A 2 -9.55 -7.99 -9.36
CA SER A 2 -9.12 -8.84 -8.25
C SER A 2 -9.63 -8.23 -6.94
N ARG A 3 -9.99 -9.10 -5.99
CA ARG A 3 -10.47 -8.69 -4.66
C ARG A 3 -9.51 -7.72 -3.96
N TYR A 4 -8.20 -7.88 -4.19
CA TYR A 4 -7.16 -7.01 -3.66
C TYR A 4 -7.26 -5.57 -4.19
N LEU A 5 -7.44 -5.39 -5.51
CA LEU A 5 -7.51 -4.04 -6.08
C LEU A 5 -8.78 -3.30 -5.64
N ASP A 6 -9.91 -4.00 -5.51
CA ASP A 6 -11.13 -3.42 -4.94
C ASP A 6 -10.92 -2.96 -3.48
N LEU A 7 -10.28 -3.81 -2.66
CA LEU A 7 -9.93 -3.49 -1.27
C LEU A 7 -8.99 -2.28 -1.20
N LEU A 8 -7.96 -2.24 -2.06
CA LEU A 8 -6.98 -1.17 -2.11
C LEU A 8 -7.62 0.16 -2.53
N GLU A 9 -8.45 0.18 -3.57
CA GLU A 9 -9.13 1.38 -4.04
C GLU A 9 -10.08 1.95 -2.98
N ALA A 10 -10.86 1.08 -2.32
CA ALA A 10 -11.71 1.47 -1.21
C ALA A 10 -10.89 2.05 -0.04
N SER A 11 -9.73 1.45 0.27
CA SER A 11 -8.84 1.92 1.32
C SER A 11 -8.22 3.28 1.00
N ILE A 12 -7.68 3.46 -0.20
CA ILE A 12 -7.11 4.73 -0.68
C ILE A 12 -8.16 5.84 -0.59
N THR A 13 -9.37 5.57 -1.07
CA THR A 13 -10.48 6.55 -1.05
C THR A 13 -10.83 6.95 0.37
N ARG A 14 -10.91 5.98 1.29
CA ARG A 14 -11.24 6.23 2.70
C ARG A 14 -10.17 7.04 3.43
N ARG A 15 -8.88 6.75 3.20
CA ARG A 15 -7.76 7.43 3.86
C ARG A 15 -7.36 8.74 3.16
N GLY A 16 -7.91 9.01 1.97
CA GLY A 16 -7.59 10.19 1.17
C GLY A 16 -6.13 10.22 0.69
N GLY A 17 -5.49 9.05 0.53
CA GLY A 17 -4.07 8.99 0.23
C GLY A 17 -3.60 7.59 -0.16
N ARG A 18 -2.32 7.51 -0.58
CA ARG A 18 -1.69 6.30 -1.14
C ARG A 18 -0.52 5.79 -0.32
N LEU A 19 -0.49 6.18 0.96
CA LEU A 19 0.57 5.82 1.88
C LEU A 19 0.50 4.32 2.17
N CYS A 20 1.60 3.63 1.89
CA CYS A 20 1.86 2.28 2.38
C CYS A 20 2.85 2.37 3.54
N VAL A 21 2.44 1.97 4.74
CA VAL A 21 3.29 2.03 5.93
C VAL A 21 4.12 0.75 6.04
N GLY A 22 5.44 0.90 6.07
CA GLY A 22 6.38 -0.20 6.26
C GLY A 22 6.48 -0.61 7.73
N ILE A 23 6.24 -1.90 8.01
CA ILE A 23 6.45 -2.51 9.33
C ILE A 23 7.76 -3.29 9.26
N ASP A 24 8.84 -2.61 9.63
CA ASP A 24 10.23 -3.05 9.48
C ASP A 24 10.95 -2.97 10.85
N PRO A 25 10.65 -3.89 11.80
CA PRO A 25 11.21 -3.87 13.15
C PRO A 25 12.67 -4.31 13.15
N ASP A 26 13.57 -3.42 12.78
CA ASP A 26 15.00 -3.71 12.80
C ASP A 26 15.50 -3.89 14.24
N PRO A 27 16.04 -5.07 14.62
CA PRO A 27 16.57 -5.32 15.96
C PRO A 27 17.58 -4.27 16.43
N ALA A 28 18.39 -3.73 15.50
CA ALA A 28 19.40 -2.73 15.81
C ALA A 28 18.82 -1.32 16.06
N HIS A 29 17.58 -1.08 15.61
CA HIS A 29 16.94 0.25 15.67
C HIS A 29 15.60 0.24 16.43
N LEU A 30 15.22 -0.89 17.05
CA LEU A 30 14.04 -0.95 17.90
C LEU A 30 14.24 -0.01 19.10
N PRO A 31 13.30 0.91 19.40
CA PRO A 31 13.48 1.84 20.50
C PRO A 31 13.69 1.13 21.84
N ALA A 32 14.56 1.67 22.70
CA ALA A 32 14.92 1.06 23.98
C ALA A 32 13.74 0.83 24.95
N ALA A 33 12.60 1.50 24.71
CA ALA A 33 11.37 1.28 25.45
C ALA A 33 10.71 -0.09 25.19
N PHE A 34 11.12 -0.81 24.15
CA PHE A 34 10.63 -2.13 23.80
C PHE A 34 11.68 -3.20 24.10
N SER A 35 11.25 -4.34 24.64
CA SER A 35 12.13 -5.49 24.82
C SER A 35 12.51 -6.11 23.47
N GLN A 36 13.73 -6.65 23.38
CA GLN A 36 14.27 -7.30 22.17
C GLN A 36 13.71 -8.74 21.97
N GLY A 37 12.47 -8.96 22.37
CA GLY A 37 11.77 -10.25 22.29
C GLY A 37 10.35 -10.10 21.75
N GLU A 38 9.63 -11.21 21.69
CA GLU A 38 8.29 -11.29 21.09
C GLU A 38 7.31 -10.23 21.63
N GLU A 39 7.29 -10.01 22.95
CA GLU A 39 6.39 -9.04 23.58
C GLU A 39 6.69 -7.60 23.17
N GLY A 40 7.96 -7.19 23.21
CA GLY A 40 8.37 -5.85 22.81
C GLY A 40 8.15 -5.59 21.32
N LEU A 41 8.44 -6.59 20.49
CA LEU A 41 8.16 -6.57 19.06
C LEU A 41 6.66 -6.40 18.77
N ARG A 42 5.81 -7.23 19.41
CA ARG A 42 4.34 -7.13 19.30
C ARG A 42 3.85 -5.74 19.66
N ARG A 43 4.26 -5.24 20.83
CA ARG A 43 3.84 -3.93 21.32
C ARG A 43 4.28 -2.79 20.39
N TRP A 44 5.47 -2.89 19.80
CA TRP A 44 5.95 -1.91 18.83
C TRP A 44 5.08 -1.92 17.56
N CYS A 45 4.75 -3.10 17.03
CA CYS A 45 3.86 -3.23 15.88
C CYS A 45 2.46 -2.65 16.17
N GLU A 46 1.87 -2.97 17.32
CA GLU A 46 0.58 -2.44 17.75
C GLU A 46 0.59 -0.91 17.84
N LEU A 47 1.66 -0.34 18.41
CA LEU A 47 1.83 1.11 18.52
C LEU A 47 1.89 1.78 17.15
N LEU A 48 2.74 1.24 16.25
CA LEU A 48 2.91 1.77 14.89
C LEU A 48 1.60 1.72 14.11
N ILE A 49 0.90 0.58 14.16
CA ILE A 49 -0.39 0.40 13.48
C ILE A 49 -1.43 1.38 14.05
N SER A 50 -1.60 1.42 15.36
CA SER A 50 -2.56 2.32 16.01
C SER A 50 -2.29 3.78 15.69
N ALA A 51 -1.03 4.20 15.62
CA ALA A 51 -0.65 5.58 15.36
C ALA A 51 -0.83 6.01 13.88
N THR A 52 -0.97 5.04 12.96
CA THR A 52 -0.98 5.30 11.51
C THR A 52 -2.26 4.85 10.79
N ALA A 53 -3.20 4.20 11.50
CA ALA A 53 -4.39 3.58 10.92
C ALA A 53 -5.28 4.54 10.10
N ASP A 54 -5.37 5.81 10.51
CA ASP A 54 -6.17 6.83 9.82
C ASP A 54 -5.56 7.29 8.48
N HIS A 55 -4.29 6.99 8.24
CA HIS A 55 -3.53 7.46 7.08
C HIS A 55 -3.04 6.33 6.17
N ALA A 56 -2.86 5.13 6.71
CA ALA A 56 -2.31 3.99 5.97
C ALA A 56 -3.35 3.40 5.00
N ALA A 57 -3.14 3.61 3.71
CA ALA A 57 -3.91 2.97 2.65
C ALA A 57 -3.57 1.47 2.55
N ALA A 58 -2.36 1.08 2.93
CA ALA A 58 -1.91 -0.31 3.05
C ALA A 58 -0.80 -0.42 4.10
N TYR A 59 -0.57 -1.62 4.63
CA TYR A 59 0.62 -1.94 5.41
C TYR A 59 1.49 -2.95 4.68
N LYS A 60 2.82 -2.77 4.77
CA LYS A 60 3.79 -3.70 4.19
C LYS A 60 4.74 -4.21 5.25
N VAL A 61 4.64 -5.48 5.58
CA VAL A 61 5.57 -6.18 6.48
C VAL A 61 6.76 -6.66 5.66
N ASN A 62 7.98 -6.22 5.97
CA ASN A 62 9.18 -6.87 5.44
C ASN A 62 9.54 -8.07 6.32
N LEU A 63 9.32 -9.28 5.79
CA LEU A 63 9.37 -10.51 6.58
C LEU A 63 10.76 -10.79 7.16
N ALA A 64 11.82 -10.33 6.49
CA ALA A 64 13.20 -10.54 6.93
C ALA A 64 13.48 -9.99 8.34
N PHE A 65 12.84 -8.87 8.71
CA PHE A 65 13.00 -8.30 10.06
C PHE A 65 12.33 -9.14 11.13
N PHE A 66 11.25 -9.83 10.81
CA PHE A 66 10.58 -10.75 11.73
C PHE A 66 11.35 -12.08 11.83
N GLU A 67 11.86 -12.59 10.69
CA GLU A 67 12.72 -13.78 10.65
C GLU A 67 13.97 -13.63 11.55
N ALA A 68 14.51 -12.41 11.69
CA ALA A 68 15.65 -12.11 12.56
C ALA A 68 15.38 -12.37 14.06
N TYR A 69 14.12 -12.37 14.50
CA TYR A 69 13.72 -12.73 15.88
C TYR A 69 13.35 -14.23 16.02
N GLY A 70 13.60 -15.04 15.00
CA GLY A 70 13.28 -16.47 14.99
C GLY A 70 11.78 -16.74 15.13
N SER A 71 11.42 -17.80 15.86
CA SER A 71 10.01 -18.21 15.99
C SER A 71 9.13 -17.19 16.69
N GLY A 72 9.69 -16.38 17.61
CA GLY A 72 8.97 -15.29 18.26
C GLY A 72 8.58 -14.20 17.28
N GLY A 73 9.48 -13.82 16.38
CA GLY A 73 9.18 -12.88 15.30
C GLY A 73 8.10 -13.39 14.36
N MET A 74 8.17 -14.66 13.98
CA MET A 74 7.14 -15.25 13.12
C MET A 74 5.76 -15.28 13.78
N ARG A 75 5.67 -15.57 15.09
CA ARG A 75 4.40 -15.46 15.84
C ARG A 75 3.85 -14.03 15.87
N VAL A 76 4.71 -13.01 15.94
CA VAL A 76 4.23 -11.63 15.80
C VAL A 76 3.75 -11.36 14.38
N ALA A 77 4.50 -11.78 13.35
CA ALA A 77 4.12 -11.61 11.96
C ALA A 77 2.74 -12.23 11.64
N GLU A 78 2.46 -13.43 12.15
CA GLU A 78 1.16 -14.11 12.03
C GLU A 78 0.01 -13.29 12.64
N SER A 79 0.29 -12.55 13.71
CA SER A 79 -0.73 -11.72 14.37
C SER A 79 -0.98 -10.37 13.70
N ILE A 80 -0.12 -9.90 12.78
CA ILE A 80 -0.27 -8.56 12.18
C ILE A 80 -1.62 -8.42 11.49
N ARG A 81 -2.09 -9.44 10.76
CA ARG A 81 -3.37 -9.37 10.04
C ARG A 81 -4.54 -9.04 10.96
N THR A 82 -4.54 -9.55 12.20
CA THR A 82 -5.63 -9.30 13.16
C THR A 82 -5.54 -7.93 13.84
N LEU A 83 -4.35 -7.33 13.86
CA LEU A 83 -4.13 -5.98 14.38
C LEU A 83 -4.55 -4.88 13.40
N LEU A 84 -4.56 -5.20 12.10
CA LEU A 84 -4.90 -4.25 11.04
C LEU A 84 -6.40 -4.10 10.85
N PRO A 85 -6.91 -2.90 10.49
CA PRO A 85 -8.29 -2.73 10.06
C PRO A 85 -8.64 -3.70 8.92
N SER A 86 -9.83 -4.30 8.98
CA SER A 86 -10.27 -5.32 8.01
C SER A 86 -10.37 -4.81 6.57
N ASP A 87 -10.45 -3.49 6.41
CA ASP A 87 -10.54 -2.77 5.15
C ASP A 87 -9.19 -2.20 4.68
N THR A 88 -8.09 -2.56 5.34
CA THR A 88 -6.73 -2.17 4.95
C THR A 88 -5.96 -3.38 4.42
N PRO A 89 -5.44 -3.32 3.18
CA PRO A 89 -4.57 -4.35 2.61
C PRO A 89 -3.30 -4.60 3.42
N LEU A 90 -2.96 -5.88 3.57
CA LEU A 90 -1.67 -6.35 4.09
C LEU A 90 -0.81 -6.89 2.95
N ILE A 91 0.38 -6.32 2.80
CA ILE A 91 1.40 -6.75 1.85
C ILE A 91 2.53 -7.42 2.62
N ILE A 92 2.90 -8.65 2.27
CA ILE A 92 4.11 -9.30 2.81
C ILE A 92 5.24 -9.15 1.79
N ASP A 93 6.20 -8.31 2.14
CA ASP A 93 7.40 -8.07 1.34
C ASP A 93 8.46 -9.12 1.68
N VAL A 94 8.48 -10.19 0.86
CA VAL A 94 9.28 -11.39 1.08
C VAL A 94 10.26 -11.69 -0.05
N LYS A 95 9.99 -11.17 -1.26
CA LYS A 95 10.86 -11.28 -2.45
C LYS A 95 11.22 -12.73 -2.82
N ARG A 96 10.38 -13.72 -2.49
CA ARG A 96 10.64 -15.13 -2.82
C ARG A 96 10.64 -15.35 -4.33
N GLY A 97 11.46 -16.29 -4.78
CA GLY A 97 11.46 -16.79 -6.15
C GLY A 97 12.04 -18.20 -6.16
N ASP A 98 11.22 -19.17 -6.52
CA ASP A 98 11.54 -20.61 -6.55
C ASP A 98 10.70 -21.27 -7.66
N ILE A 99 10.64 -22.61 -7.70
CA ILE A 99 9.88 -23.36 -8.70
C ILE A 99 8.86 -24.32 -8.08
N GLY A 100 7.77 -24.57 -8.81
CA GLY A 100 6.83 -25.67 -8.59
C GLY A 100 6.32 -25.79 -7.14
N SER A 101 6.52 -26.98 -6.55
CA SER A 101 6.00 -27.29 -5.21
C SER A 101 6.51 -26.36 -4.09
N THR A 102 7.72 -25.80 -4.24
CA THR A 102 8.25 -24.86 -3.26
C THR A 102 7.47 -23.56 -3.25
N VAL A 103 7.11 -23.04 -4.43
CA VAL A 103 6.28 -21.83 -4.55
C VAL A 103 4.87 -22.08 -4.01
N ALA A 104 4.32 -23.29 -4.16
CA ALA A 104 3.05 -23.65 -3.55
C ALA A 104 3.11 -23.65 -2.02
N ALA A 105 4.19 -24.15 -1.43
CA ALA A 105 4.40 -24.07 0.03
C ALA A 105 4.56 -22.62 0.51
N GLN A 106 5.27 -21.78 -0.25
CA GLN A 106 5.39 -20.35 0.01
C GLN A 106 4.03 -19.65 -0.08
N ALA A 107 3.21 -19.95 -1.10
CA ALA A 107 1.87 -19.38 -1.25
C ALA A 107 1.00 -19.68 -0.02
N ARG A 108 1.02 -20.91 0.49
CA ARG A 108 0.32 -21.28 1.73
C ARG A 108 0.81 -20.48 2.93
N ALA A 109 2.14 -20.41 3.12
CA ALA A 109 2.71 -19.68 4.24
C ALA A 109 2.34 -18.18 4.19
N LEU A 110 2.39 -17.56 3.02
CA LEU A 110 2.17 -16.12 2.88
C LEU A 110 0.68 -15.75 2.92
N TYR A 111 -0.16 -16.45 2.16
CA TYR A 111 -1.57 -16.08 2.00
C TYR A 111 -2.49 -16.67 3.05
N ASP A 112 -2.19 -17.89 3.51
CA ASP A 112 -3.11 -18.65 4.37
C ASP A 112 -2.68 -18.58 5.84
N VAL A 113 -1.36 -18.60 6.12
CA VAL A 113 -0.83 -18.48 7.49
C VAL A 113 -0.64 -17.02 7.89
N LEU A 114 0.10 -16.22 7.12
CA LEU A 114 0.31 -14.80 7.43
C LEU A 114 -0.87 -13.89 7.03
N GLY A 115 -1.86 -14.42 6.30
CA GLY A 115 -3.05 -13.67 5.91
C GLY A 115 -2.77 -12.50 4.96
N ALA A 116 -1.72 -12.60 4.14
CA ALA A 116 -1.40 -11.57 3.16
C ALA A 116 -2.52 -11.39 2.13
N ASP A 117 -2.81 -10.15 1.76
CA ASP A 117 -3.64 -9.85 0.59
C ASP A 117 -2.76 -9.74 -0.68
N ALA A 118 -1.52 -9.28 -0.51
CA ALA A 118 -0.51 -9.25 -1.56
C ALA A 118 0.88 -9.65 -1.07
N VAL A 119 1.75 -10.07 -1.99
CA VAL A 119 3.15 -10.40 -1.69
C VAL A 119 4.10 -9.78 -2.71
N THR A 120 5.37 -9.63 -2.35
CA THR A 120 6.44 -9.36 -3.33
C THR A 120 7.13 -10.66 -3.75
N ALA A 121 7.43 -10.81 -5.04
CA ALA A 121 8.11 -11.99 -5.58
C ALA A 121 9.19 -11.61 -6.61
N ASN A 122 10.25 -12.41 -6.69
CA ASN A 122 11.36 -12.23 -7.62
C ASN A 122 11.14 -13.07 -8.89
N PRO A 123 10.98 -12.45 -10.08
CA PRO A 123 10.68 -13.16 -11.32
C PRO A 123 11.91 -13.72 -12.04
N TYR A 124 13.10 -13.71 -11.42
CA TYR A 124 14.36 -14.07 -12.08
C TYR A 124 14.37 -15.48 -12.71
N LEU A 125 13.76 -16.47 -12.06
CA LEU A 125 13.61 -17.83 -12.61
C LEU A 125 12.53 -17.95 -13.70
N GLY A 126 11.93 -16.82 -14.09
CA GLY A 126 10.79 -16.72 -14.98
C GLY A 126 9.48 -16.52 -14.22
N ILE A 127 8.62 -15.62 -14.72
CA ILE A 127 7.31 -15.33 -14.12
C ILE A 127 6.44 -16.58 -14.01
N GLY A 128 6.55 -17.51 -14.98
CA GLY A 128 5.81 -18.77 -14.96
C GLY A 128 6.20 -19.70 -13.81
N ALA A 129 7.42 -19.60 -13.28
CA ALA A 129 7.82 -20.39 -12.10
C ALA A 129 7.05 -19.98 -10.84
N LEU A 130 6.52 -18.75 -10.81
CA LEU A 130 5.75 -18.19 -9.71
C LEU A 130 4.26 -18.55 -9.78
N GLU A 131 3.84 -19.39 -10.73
CA GLU A 131 2.43 -19.71 -11.01
C GLU A 131 1.57 -20.00 -9.77
N PRO A 132 2.03 -20.77 -8.75
CA PRO A 132 1.23 -20.98 -7.54
C PRO A 132 0.91 -19.72 -6.71
N LEU A 133 1.70 -18.65 -6.85
CA LEU A 133 1.39 -17.34 -6.26
C LEU A 133 0.39 -16.55 -7.13
N LEU A 134 0.44 -16.73 -8.45
CA LEU A 134 -0.31 -15.94 -9.43
C LEU A 134 -1.74 -16.44 -9.66
N VAL A 135 -1.98 -17.75 -9.50
CA VAL A 135 -3.29 -18.37 -9.76
C VAL A 135 -4.34 -18.08 -8.67
N ARG A 136 -3.91 -17.57 -7.51
CA ARG A 136 -4.81 -17.18 -6.40
C ARG A 136 -5.65 -15.97 -6.81
N GLU A 137 -6.92 -16.19 -7.13
CA GLU A 137 -7.83 -15.15 -7.65
C GLU A 137 -8.15 -14.04 -6.66
N ASP A 138 -8.07 -14.35 -5.37
CA ASP A 138 -8.34 -13.45 -4.25
C ASP A 138 -7.08 -12.72 -3.73
N ARG A 139 -5.92 -12.95 -4.38
CA ARG A 139 -4.61 -12.42 -3.96
C ARG A 139 -3.94 -11.64 -5.08
N PHE A 140 -2.82 -11.00 -4.72
CA PHE A 140 -2.04 -10.17 -5.63
C PHE A 140 -0.54 -10.38 -5.45
N VAL A 141 0.22 -10.18 -6.54
CA VAL A 141 1.69 -10.29 -6.54
C VAL A 141 2.31 -9.04 -7.15
N TYR A 142 3.19 -8.39 -6.39
CA TYR A 142 4.10 -7.36 -6.91
C TYR A 142 5.43 -8.01 -7.32
N LEU A 143 5.73 -8.04 -8.61
CA LEU A 143 6.97 -8.57 -9.12
C LEU A 143 8.10 -7.54 -9.00
N LEU A 144 9.27 -7.97 -8.54
CA LEU A 144 10.46 -7.12 -8.56
C LEU A 144 10.81 -6.75 -10.01
N CYS A 145 10.80 -5.45 -10.30
CA CYS A 145 11.03 -4.95 -11.64
C CYS A 145 12.25 -4.03 -11.67
N ARG A 146 12.15 -2.83 -11.08
CA ARG A 146 13.27 -1.91 -10.91
C ARG A 146 13.38 -1.57 -9.42
N THR A 147 14.32 -2.16 -8.70
CA THR A 147 14.45 -1.94 -7.25
C THR A 147 15.16 -0.62 -6.93
N SER A 148 15.05 -0.12 -5.70
CA SER A 148 15.56 1.20 -5.31
C SER A 148 17.02 1.22 -4.86
N ASN A 149 17.66 0.06 -4.70
CA ASN A 149 19.03 -0.05 -4.20
C ASN A 149 20.08 0.42 -5.22
N PRO A 150 21.26 0.88 -4.78
CA PRO A 150 22.33 1.39 -5.67
C PRO A 150 22.86 0.35 -6.65
N GLU A 151 22.86 -0.93 -6.28
CA GLU A 151 23.39 -2.05 -7.07
C GLU A 151 22.41 -2.53 -8.15
N ALA A 152 21.18 -2.02 -8.15
CA ALA A 152 20.17 -2.42 -9.11
C ALA A 152 20.62 -2.33 -10.59
N PRO A 153 21.43 -1.34 -11.04
CA PRO A 153 21.98 -1.30 -12.39
C PRO A 153 22.83 -2.50 -12.80
N GLU A 154 23.43 -3.24 -11.85
CA GLU A 154 24.31 -4.38 -12.16
C GLU A 154 23.64 -5.44 -13.04
N PHE A 155 22.35 -5.68 -12.79
CA PHE A 155 21.53 -6.60 -13.60
C PHE A 155 20.39 -5.89 -14.31
N GLN A 156 19.70 -4.99 -13.63
CA GLN A 156 18.38 -4.52 -14.09
C GLN A 156 18.49 -3.59 -15.29
N GLU A 157 19.63 -2.88 -15.44
CA GLU A 157 19.91 -1.99 -16.58
C GLU A 157 20.66 -2.70 -17.72
N LEU A 158 21.00 -3.99 -17.57
CA LEU A 158 21.63 -4.76 -18.65
C LEU A 158 20.77 -4.74 -19.90
N ARG A 159 21.42 -4.56 -21.04
CA ARG A 159 20.78 -4.58 -22.35
C ARG A 159 20.51 -6.02 -22.75
N VAL A 160 19.24 -6.32 -23.03
CA VAL A 160 18.77 -7.65 -23.44
C VAL A 160 17.87 -7.53 -24.66
N ALA A 161 17.87 -8.55 -25.51
CA ALA A 161 16.91 -8.70 -26.59
C ALA A 161 16.08 -9.97 -26.33
N ALA A 162 14.79 -9.93 -26.65
CA ALA A 162 13.89 -11.07 -26.48
C ALA A 162 14.31 -12.28 -27.33
N ASP A 163 14.78 -11.98 -28.55
CA ASP A 163 15.33 -12.86 -29.56
C ASP A 163 16.25 -12.01 -30.47
N GLY A 164 16.84 -12.62 -31.50
CA GLY A 164 17.76 -11.93 -32.41
C GLY A 164 17.15 -10.83 -33.30
N SER A 165 15.82 -10.65 -33.28
CA SER A 165 15.09 -9.66 -34.08
C SER A 165 14.48 -8.53 -33.26
N ALA A 166 14.30 -8.74 -31.94
CA ALA A 166 13.76 -7.74 -31.04
C ALA A 166 14.77 -6.62 -30.76
N PRO A 167 14.33 -5.34 -30.65
CA PRO A 167 15.21 -4.27 -30.21
C PRO A 167 15.69 -4.54 -28.80
N GLU A 168 16.93 -4.16 -28.52
CA GLU A 168 17.45 -4.23 -27.17
C GLU A 168 16.64 -3.33 -26.22
N GLU A 169 16.42 -3.81 -25.01
CA GLU A 169 15.82 -3.06 -23.91
C GLU A 169 16.58 -3.34 -22.60
N ALA A 170 16.35 -2.52 -21.58
CA ALA A 170 16.88 -2.83 -20.25
C ALA A 170 16.14 -4.04 -19.67
N LEU A 171 16.84 -4.90 -18.92
CA LEU A 171 16.25 -6.12 -18.34
C LEU A 171 14.99 -5.84 -17.52
N TYR A 172 14.93 -4.75 -16.74
CA TYR A 172 13.72 -4.41 -16.00
C TYR A 172 12.52 -4.10 -16.91
N LEU A 173 12.74 -3.49 -18.08
CA LEU A 173 11.67 -3.23 -19.06
C LEU A 173 11.18 -4.55 -19.67
N ARG A 174 12.10 -5.47 -19.92
CA ARG A 174 11.75 -6.82 -20.38
C ARG A 174 10.86 -7.53 -19.35
N VAL A 175 11.21 -7.47 -18.07
CA VAL A 175 10.39 -8.00 -16.97
C VAL A 175 9.00 -7.35 -16.95
N ALA A 176 8.91 -6.01 -17.06
CA ALA A 176 7.64 -5.30 -17.09
C ALA A 176 6.75 -5.72 -18.26
N ARG A 177 7.32 -5.88 -19.47
CA ARG A 177 6.59 -6.35 -20.66
C ARG A 177 6.09 -7.78 -20.49
N LEU A 178 6.94 -8.67 -20.00
CA LEU A 178 6.57 -10.06 -19.73
C LEU A 178 5.45 -10.14 -18.69
N ALA A 179 5.50 -9.33 -17.64
CA ALA A 179 4.44 -9.25 -16.64
C ALA A 179 3.14 -8.71 -17.23
N ALA A 180 3.18 -7.60 -17.97
CA ALA A 180 1.99 -6.99 -18.57
C ALA A 180 1.29 -7.89 -19.61
N ALA A 181 2.04 -8.76 -20.30
CA ALA A 181 1.48 -9.68 -21.28
C ALA A 181 0.72 -10.87 -20.68
N ARG A 182 0.87 -11.12 -19.37
CA ARG A 182 0.28 -12.27 -18.67
C ARG A 182 -1.24 -12.15 -18.52
N PRO A 183 -1.99 -13.26 -18.62
CA PRO A 183 -3.44 -13.25 -18.34
C PRO A 183 -3.75 -12.80 -16.91
N GLU A 184 -2.89 -13.11 -15.95
CA GLU A 184 -3.04 -12.70 -14.55
C GLU A 184 -2.91 -11.18 -14.37
N ALA A 185 -2.08 -10.52 -15.17
CA ALA A 185 -2.02 -9.05 -15.21
C ALA A 185 -3.32 -8.45 -15.75
N ARG A 186 -3.89 -9.01 -16.84
CA ARG A 186 -5.21 -8.58 -17.36
C ARG A 186 -6.34 -8.82 -16.36
N ALA A 187 -6.23 -9.87 -15.54
CA ALA A 187 -7.14 -10.15 -14.44
C ALA A 187 -6.93 -9.25 -13.20
N GLY A 188 -5.90 -8.38 -13.21
CA GLY A 188 -5.60 -7.47 -12.10
C GLY A 188 -4.93 -8.16 -10.90
N ARG A 189 -4.11 -9.19 -11.12
CA ARG A 189 -3.42 -9.95 -10.05
C ARG A 189 -1.91 -9.73 -9.99
N ILE A 190 -1.35 -9.00 -10.96
CA ILE A 190 0.08 -8.69 -11.04
C ILE A 190 0.28 -7.17 -11.00
N GLY A 191 1.23 -6.74 -10.18
CA GLY A 191 1.81 -5.41 -10.17
C GLY A 191 3.33 -5.48 -10.20
N LEU A 192 3.98 -4.32 -10.13
CA LEU A 192 5.44 -4.19 -10.21
C LEU A 192 5.98 -3.40 -9.02
N VAL A 193 7.15 -3.82 -8.51
CA VAL A 193 7.94 -3.00 -7.59
C VAL A 193 8.85 -2.10 -8.41
N ALA A 194 8.71 -0.78 -8.22
CA ALA A 194 9.46 0.25 -8.92
C ALA A 194 10.04 1.26 -7.91
N GLY A 195 11.35 1.32 -7.78
CA GLY A 195 12.04 2.15 -6.80
C GLY A 195 11.90 3.65 -7.09
N ALA A 196 11.67 4.44 -6.03
CA ALA A 196 11.50 5.89 -6.12
C ALA A 196 12.76 6.65 -6.57
N THR A 197 13.94 6.04 -6.49
CA THR A 197 15.23 6.66 -6.81
C THR A 197 15.50 6.78 -8.31
N ALA A 198 14.60 6.26 -9.17
CA ALA A 198 14.80 6.22 -10.62
C ALA A 198 13.57 6.75 -11.38
N ALA A 199 13.32 8.06 -11.29
CA ALA A 199 12.19 8.73 -11.96
C ALA A 199 12.11 8.42 -13.47
N THR A 200 13.24 8.50 -14.17
CA THR A 200 13.33 8.17 -15.61
C THR A 200 12.98 6.70 -15.88
N ALA A 201 13.41 5.78 -15.02
CA ALA A 201 13.08 4.37 -15.17
C ALA A 201 11.59 4.11 -14.93
N MET A 202 10.98 4.84 -14.00
CA MET A 202 9.53 4.77 -13.76
C MET A 202 8.72 5.27 -14.96
N ALA A 203 9.13 6.38 -15.58
CA ALA A 203 8.49 6.88 -16.81
C ALA A 203 8.55 5.84 -17.94
N ARG A 204 9.73 5.26 -18.20
CA ARG A 204 9.88 4.17 -19.19
C ARG A 204 9.07 2.93 -18.83
N LEU A 205 8.97 2.60 -17.55
CA LEU A 205 8.14 1.49 -17.07
C LEU A 205 6.66 1.74 -17.38
N ARG A 206 6.18 2.98 -17.28
CA ARG A 206 4.82 3.36 -17.69
C ARG A 206 4.59 3.27 -19.18
N GLU A 207 5.57 3.54 -20.01
CA GLU A 207 5.45 3.35 -21.47
C GLU A 207 5.19 1.88 -21.84
N VAL A 208 5.82 0.95 -21.12
CA VAL A 208 5.72 -0.50 -21.44
C VAL A 208 4.62 -1.24 -20.67
N ALA A 209 4.23 -0.72 -19.50
CA ALA A 209 3.22 -1.28 -18.61
C ALA A 209 2.29 -0.17 -18.06
N PRO A 210 1.48 0.48 -18.93
CA PRO A 210 0.76 1.72 -18.61
C PRO A 210 -0.28 1.58 -17.49
N ASN A 211 -0.80 0.37 -17.30
CA ASN A 211 -1.88 0.08 -16.34
C ASN A 211 -1.41 -0.78 -15.14
N ALA A 212 -0.11 -1.11 -15.06
CA ALA A 212 0.37 -2.00 -13.99
C ALA A 212 0.28 -1.31 -12.61
N PRO A 213 -0.28 -1.96 -11.57
CA PRO A 213 -0.17 -1.42 -10.22
C PRO A 213 1.28 -1.38 -9.77
N LEU A 214 1.71 -0.27 -9.17
CA LEU A 214 3.06 -0.07 -8.66
C LEU A 214 3.09 0.00 -7.15
N LEU A 215 4.04 -0.74 -6.58
CA LEU A 215 4.51 -0.56 -5.22
C LEU A 215 5.86 0.15 -5.28
N VAL A 216 5.92 1.36 -4.72
CA VAL A 216 7.07 2.26 -4.83
C VAL A 216 7.77 2.40 -3.47
N PRO A 217 8.82 1.60 -3.20
CA PRO A 217 9.69 1.80 -2.04
C PRO A 217 10.72 2.90 -2.32
N GLY A 218 11.32 3.41 -1.25
CA GLY A 218 12.50 4.29 -1.34
C GLY A 218 12.24 5.78 -1.10
N ILE A 219 11.02 6.16 -0.74
CA ILE A 219 10.74 7.52 -0.24
C ILE A 219 11.23 7.65 1.21
N GLY A 220 11.80 8.81 1.56
CA GLY A 220 12.35 9.10 2.88
C GLY A 220 13.79 8.61 3.01
N ALA A 221 14.02 7.49 3.71
CA ALA A 221 15.35 7.04 4.10
C ALA A 221 16.32 6.72 2.95
N GLN A 222 15.82 6.53 1.72
CA GLN A 222 16.64 6.27 0.53
C GLN A 222 16.67 7.48 -0.43
N GLY A 223 16.10 8.62 -0.03
CA GLY A 223 16.19 9.87 -0.79
C GLY A 223 15.36 9.93 -2.07
N GLY A 224 14.37 9.04 -2.26
CA GLY A 224 13.48 9.10 -3.41
C GLY A 224 12.64 10.38 -3.46
N ASP A 225 12.40 10.88 -4.67
CA ASP A 225 11.63 12.09 -4.91
C ASP A 225 10.12 11.77 -5.05
N LEU A 226 9.34 12.20 -4.05
CA LEU A 226 7.88 11.98 -4.04
C LEU A 226 7.19 12.68 -5.21
N ALA A 227 7.61 13.90 -5.58
CA ALA A 227 6.98 14.65 -6.65
C ALA A 227 7.20 13.93 -8.00
N ALA A 228 8.40 13.44 -8.23
CA ALA A 228 8.70 12.63 -9.42
C ALA A 228 7.92 11.30 -9.44
N VAL A 229 7.78 10.63 -8.29
CA VAL A 229 6.96 9.41 -8.17
C VAL A 229 5.50 9.68 -8.49
N LEU A 230 4.94 10.79 -8.04
CA LEU A 230 3.55 11.15 -8.37
C LEU A 230 3.42 11.56 -9.84
N ALA A 231 4.40 12.25 -10.40
CA ALA A 231 4.37 12.65 -11.81
C ALA A 231 4.50 11.46 -12.78
N HIS A 232 5.31 10.46 -12.45
CA HIS A 232 5.64 9.35 -13.35
C HIS A 232 5.03 8.00 -12.94
N GLY A 233 4.52 7.88 -11.72
CA GLY A 233 3.97 6.64 -11.18
C GLY A 233 2.48 6.47 -11.45
N GLU A 234 1.77 7.51 -11.90
CA GLU A 234 0.35 7.41 -12.28
C GLU A 234 0.17 6.51 -13.51
N THR A 235 -1.00 5.89 -13.62
CA THR A 235 -1.36 5.12 -14.82
C THR A 235 -1.65 6.06 -15.98
N THR A 236 -1.15 5.69 -17.16
CA THR A 236 -1.22 6.53 -18.37
C THR A 236 -2.08 5.93 -19.48
N GLY A 237 -2.54 4.68 -19.33
CA GLY A 237 -3.41 4.03 -20.32
C GLY A 237 -4.83 4.57 -20.29
N THR A 238 -5.56 4.40 -21.40
CA THR A 238 -7.01 4.63 -21.40
C THR A 238 -7.64 3.76 -20.31
N PRO A 239 -8.47 4.33 -19.41
CA PRO A 239 -9.17 3.53 -18.44
C PRO A 239 -10.03 2.55 -19.22
N SER A 240 -9.69 1.26 -19.19
CA SER A 240 -10.69 0.23 -19.42
C SER A 240 -11.66 0.29 -18.24
N ALA A 241 -12.52 1.31 -18.25
CA ALA A 241 -13.55 1.71 -17.28
C ALA A 241 -13.20 1.79 -15.78
N ARG A 242 -12.11 1.22 -15.25
CA ARG A 242 -11.95 0.97 -13.80
C ARG A 242 -10.49 0.78 -13.37
N VAL A 243 -9.68 1.85 -13.35
CA VAL A 243 -8.36 1.84 -12.70
C VAL A 243 -8.22 3.13 -11.88
N GLY A 244 -8.62 3.06 -10.61
CA GLY A 244 -8.32 4.07 -9.59
C GLY A 244 -7.34 3.48 -8.58
N GLY A 245 -6.28 4.22 -8.21
CA GLY A 245 -5.48 3.90 -7.02
C GLY A 245 -4.36 2.86 -7.17
N SER A 246 -3.82 2.65 -8.37
CA SER A 246 -2.81 1.60 -8.60
C SER A 246 -1.37 2.00 -8.24
N LEU A 247 -1.15 3.03 -7.43
CA LEU A 247 0.17 3.48 -6.99
C LEU A 247 0.20 3.48 -5.47
N LEU A 248 1.09 2.70 -4.87
CA LEU A 248 1.37 2.73 -3.45
C LEU A 248 2.76 3.30 -3.21
N VAL A 249 2.86 4.28 -2.31
CA VAL A 249 4.14 4.86 -1.90
C VAL A 249 4.49 4.30 -0.53
N ASN A 250 5.52 3.46 -0.48
CA ASN A 250 5.94 2.82 0.76
C ASN A 250 6.94 3.67 1.55
N VAL A 251 6.59 3.95 2.81
CA VAL A 251 7.45 4.64 3.78
C VAL A 251 7.59 3.79 5.04
N GLY A 252 8.81 3.36 5.36
CA GLY A 252 9.14 2.60 6.58
C GLY A 252 9.78 3.49 7.64
N ARG A 253 11.12 3.46 7.74
CA ARG A 253 11.92 4.23 8.73
C ARG A 253 11.60 5.72 8.85
N GLY A 254 11.14 6.37 7.77
CA GLY A 254 10.73 7.78 7.85
C GLY A 254 9.52 8.02 8.76
N ILE A 255 8.70 6.99 9.02
CA ILE A 255 7.59 7.01 9.97
C ILE A 255 8.01 6.39 11.30
N SER A 256 8.60 5.19 11.28
CA SER A 256 8.95 4.50 12.54
C SER A 256 10.10 5.16 13.31
N GLY A 257 10.98 5.89 12.63
CA GLY A 257 12.13 6.59 13.22
C GLY A 257 11.86 8.04 13.61
N SER A 258 10.64 8.58 13.48
CA SER A 258 10.37 9.99 13.78
C SER A 258 10.50 10.37 15.27
N GLU A 259 10.72 9.38 16.15
CA GLU A 259 11.00 9.60 17.58
C GLU A 259 12.46 9.96 17.89
N THR A 260 13.44 9.56 17.06
CA THR A 260 14.87 9.76 17.38
C THR A 260 15.38 11.20 17.26
N ASP A 261 14.59 12.13 16.68
CA ASP A 261 14.94 13.55 16.52
C ASP A 261 14.51 14.43 17.73
N GLY A 262 14.35 13.84 18.92
CA GLY A 262 14.21 14.59 20.17
C GLY A 262 12.83 15.23 20.40
N ARG A 263 11.77 14.69 19.78
CA ARG A 263 10.38 15.13 20.00
C ARG A 263 9.47 13.99 20.45
N TYR A 264 9.80 13.33 21.56
CA TYR A 264 8.75 12.81 22.43
C TYR A 264 9.25 12.62 23.87
N THR A 265 8.64 13.36 24.80
CA THR A 265 8.55 12.96 26.21
C THR A 265 7.07 12.75 26.51
N HIS A 266 6.68 11.53 26.91
CA HIS A 266 6.18 11.22 28.26
C HIS A 266 5.47 9.85 28.32
N PRO A 267 5.21 9.31 29.53
CA PRO A 267 5.03 7.89 29.78
C PRO A 267 3.52 7.59 29.73
N ILE A 268 3.21 6.30 29.58
CA ILE A 268 1.97 5.63 29.98
C ILE A 268 0.78 6.55 30.35
N GLY A 269 -0.21 6.59 29.45
CA GLY A 269 -1.62 6.84 29.80
C GLY A 269 -2.22 8.18 29.37
N ARG A 270 -2.56 8.33 28.08
CA ARG A 270 -3.73 9.07 27.51
C ARG A 270 -3.74 8.93 25.97
N PRO A 271 -4.89 9.17 25.28
CA PRO A 271 -5.05 8.86 23.86
C PRO A 271 -4.09 9.67 22.99
N PHE A 272 -3.51 9.01 21.99
CA PHE A 272 -2.51 9.51 21.07
C PHE A 272 -2.80 10.93 20.56
N GLY A 273 -1.89 11.85 20.89
CA GLY A 273 -1.74 13.11 20.17
C GLY A 273 -1.24 12.83 18.76
N ARG A 274 -1.89 13.47 17.78
CA ARG A 274 -1.64 13.40 16.34
C ARG A 274 -0.17 13.19 15.98
N VAL A 275 0.14 12.07 15.33
CA VAL A 275 1.34 11.97 14.49
C VAL A 275 1.20 13.04 13.41
N SER A 276 2.07 14.05 13.40
CA SER A 276 2.09 15.01 12.30
C SER A 276 2.78 14.39 11.09
N VAL A 277 2.04 13.58 10.33
CA VAL A 277 2.39 13.33 8.94
C VAL A 277 2.16 14.67 8.23
N ARG A 278 3.22 15.44 7.97
CA ARG A 278 3.10 16.63 7.13
C ARG A 278 2.72 16.16 5.73
N SER A 279 1.43 16.18 5.41
CA SER A 279 0.95 16.11 4.03
C SER A 279 1.56 17.29 3.28
N THR A 280 2.45 17.05 2.33
CA THR A 280 3.04 18.08 1.47
C THR A 280 2.06 18.61 0.41
N GLU A 281 0.78 18.21 0.44
CA GLU A 281 -0.26 18.60 -0.54
C GLU A 281 -0.83 20.04 -0.38
N ARG A 282 -0.15 20.97 0.31
CA ARG A 282 -0.59 22.38 0.35
C ARG A 282 0.49 23.35 -0.12
N ALA A 283 0.89 23.19 -1.37
CA ALA A 283 1.31 24.25 -2.26
C ALA A 283 1.06 23.68 -3.66
N GLU A 284 -0.08 23.93 -4.28
CA GLU A 284 -0.21 25.00 -5.28
C GLU A 284 -1.70 25.20 -5.59
N HIS A 285 -2.36 26.17 -4.96
CA HIS A 285 -3.51 26.80 -5.58
C HIS A 285 -3.01 28.01 -6.35
N ARG A 286 -2.81 27.80 -7.66
CA ARG A 286 -2.59 28.86 -8.63
C ARG A 286 -3.69 29.91 -8.52
N THR A 287 -3.21 31.13 -8.44
CA THR A 287 -3.91 32.40 -8.60
C THR A 287 -4.74 32.42 -9.88
N TRP A 288 -6.06 32.41 -9.74
CA TRP A 288 -6.93 32.91 -10.80
C TRP A 288 -6.86 34.44 -10.77
N ARG A 289 -6.20 34.99 -11.80
CA ARG A 289 -6.19 36.42 -12.11
C ARG A 289 -7.63 36.88 -12.35
N THR A 290 -8.08 37.86 -11.60
CA THR A 290 -9.20 38.72 -11.98
C THR A 290 -8.63 40.04 -12.51
N HIS A 291 -9.06 40.43 -13.71
CA HIS A 291 -8.88 41.79 -14.23
C HIS A 291 -10.17 42.60 -14.05
N PRO A 292 -10.08 43.94 -13.92
CA PRO A 292 -11.11 44.76 -13.31
C PRO A 292 -11.95 45.52 -14.35
N HIS A 293 -13.27 45.56 -14.17
CA HIS A 293 -14.23 46.57 -14.66
C HIS A 293 -15.59 46.25 -13.98
N SER A 294 -16.50 47.13 -13.61
CA SER A 294 -16.58 48.57 -13.39
C SER A 294 -17.93 48.82 -12.67
N ARG A 295 -17.93 49.72 -11.70
CA ARG A 295 -19.04 50.39 -10.96
C ARG A 295 -20.51 50.20 -11.44
N ARG A 296 -21.42 49.98 -10.45
CA ARG A 296 -22.60 50.81 -10.02
C ARG A 296 -23.80 49.95 -9.55
N ASP A 297 -24.02 49.86 -8.22
CA ASP A 297 -25.20 50.31 -7.41
C ASP A 297 -26.68 49.99 -7.79
N PRO A 298 -27.65 50.02 -6.82
CA PRO A 298 -28.38 48.83 -6.37
C PRO A 298 -29.93 48.92 -6.38
N CYS A 299 -30.60 47.77 -6.27
CA CYS A 299 -31.99 47.56 -5.78
C CYS A 299 -32.14 46.04 -5.56
N GLY A 300 -32.60 45.48 -4.44
CA GLY A 300 -33.76 45.83 -3.63
C GLY A 300 -34.80 44.72 -3.82
N LEU A 301 -35.01 43.86 -2.81
CA LEU A 301 -36.30 43.28 -2.36
C LEU A 301 -36.10 42.05 -1.45
N ARG A 302 -36.98 41.96 -0.44
CA ARG A 302 -36.98 41.11 0.76
C ARG A 302 -37.59 39.71 0.55
N PRO A 303 -37.43 38.78 1.54
CA PRO A 303 -37.86 37.38 1.48
C PRO A 303 -39.23 37.11 2.14
N ARG A 304 -39.89 36.00 1.79
CA ARG A 304 -40.95 35.34 2.59
C ARG A 304 -41.07 33.84 2.27
N GLN A 305 -41.10 33.00 3.32
CA GLN A 305 -41.98 31.83 3.55
C GLN A 305 -41.52 31.18 4.88
N THR A 306 -42.13 31.45 6.05
CA THR A 306 -43.27 30.74 6.71
C THR A 306 -43.06 29.23 6.82
N SER A 307 -42.56 28.69 7.94
CA SER A 307 -43.31 28.26 9.15
C SER A 307 -44.24 27.06 8.93
N GLY A 308 -43.95 25.94 9.60
CA GLY A 308 -44.82 24.76 9.67
C GLY A 308 -44.22 23.70 10.59
N ASP A 309 -44.59 23.76 11.86
CA ASP A 309 -44.19 22.88 12.96
C ASP A 309 -45.38 21.95 13.27
N TRP A 310 -45.20 20.62 13.28
CA TRP A 310 -46.14 19.67 13.89
C TRP A 310 -45.40 18.44 14.45
N ARG A 311 -45.56 18.25 15.76
CA ARG A 311 -45.14 17.10 16.58
C ARG A 311 -46.15 15.94 16.51
N ARG A 312 -45.70 14.81 17.11
CA ARG A 312 -46.37 13.55 17.53
C ARG A 312 -46.07 12.42 16.53
N GLY A 313 -45.59 11.24 16.89
CA GLY A 313 -45.45 10.54 18.18
C GLY A 313 -45.68 9.05 17.88
N GLY A 314 -44.91 8.14 18.50
CA GLY A 314 -45.20 6.70 18.43
C GLY A 314 -43.99 5.80 18.38
N SER A 315 -43.52 5.37 19.56
CA SER A 315 -42.65 4.21 19.75
C SER A 315 -43.45 2.92 19.64
N ILE A 316 -43.01 1.94 18.84
CA ILE A 316 -43.40 0.53 19.02
C ILE A 316 -42.19 -0.37 18.71
N ILE A 317 -41.70 -1.03 19.75
CA ILE A 317 -40.83 -2.21 19.73
C ILE A 317 -41.73 -3.45 19.68
N PRO A 318 -41.39 -4.50 18.91
CA PRO A 318 -41.82 -5.85 19.25
C PRO A 318 -40.65 -6.73 19.70
N ARG A 319 -40.92 -7.46 20.78
CA ARG A 319 -40.06 -8.42 21.47
C ARG A 319 -39.83 -9.70 20.66
N VAL A 320 -38.67 -10.29 20.94
CA VAL A 320 -38.26 -11.68 20.66
C VAL A 320 -39.15 -12.68 21.41
N PRO A 321 -39.52 -13.83 20.81
CA PRO A 321 -39.98 -14.99 21.57
C PRO A 321 -38.80 -15.93 21.88
N GLN A 322 -38.61 -16.22 23.17
CA GLN A 322 -37.88 -17.41 23.63
C GLN A 322 -38.76 -18.64 23.38
N GLY A 323 -38.17 -19.69 22.80
CA GLY A 323 -38.77 -21.01 22.62
C GLY A 323 -37.93 -22.07 23.31
N ASP A 324 -38.61 -22.91 24.06
CA ASP A 324 -38.14 -23.82 25.10
C ASP A 324 -37.40 -25.08 24.62
N LEU A 325 -36.73 -25.70 25.59
CA LEU A 325 -36.01 -26.97 25.57
C LEU A 325 -36.92 -28.19 25.35
N ARG A 326 -36.40 -29.22 24.65
CA ARG A 326 -36.27 -30.65 25.04
C ARG A 326 -36.52 -31.64 23.89
N GLY A 327 -35.65 -32.65 23.80
CA GLY A 327 -35.99 -34.03 23.44
C GLY A 327 -35.34 -34.57 22.17
N GLY A 328 -34.31 -35.41 22.35
CA GLY A 328 -33.63 -36.18 21.29
C GLY A 328 -32.23 -36.58 21.69
#